data_AF-W8B6T5-F1
#
_entry.id   AF-W8B6T5-F1
#
_cell.length_a   1.000
_cell.length_b   1.000
_cell.length_c   1.000
_cell.angle_alpha   90.00
_cell.angle_beta   90.00
_cell.angle_gamma   90.00
#
_symmetry.space_group_name_H-M   'P 1'
#
loop_
_entity.id
_entity.type
_entity.pdbx_description
1 polymer ?
#
loop_
_entity_poly.entity_id
_entity_poly.type
_entity_poly.pdbx_seq_one_letter_code
_entity_poly.pdbx_strand_id
1 'polypeptide(L)'
;YILYKQNHPASPLLKALLTDQAHLNKNVIQQIISSIRCNDLLTPVKRLANERHKLQNNGVDRTHSIYRDILFLALTAIGRSNVDLATFHREYAAIFDKLTEKECNMYYRNQDFPPSAATIFCRAYFKPLLLP
;
A
#
# COMPACT_ATOMS: atom_id res chain seq x y z
N TYR A 1 -13.18 -30.76 6.91
CA TYR A 1 -14.43 -30.00 6.80
C TYR A 1 -14.14 -28.54 6.42
N ILE A 2 -13.21 -28.25 5.50
CA ILE A 2 -13.48 -28.20 4.07
C ILE A 2 -12.14 -28.26 3.33
N LEU A 3 -12.18 -28.96 2.19
CA LEU A 3 -11.10 -29.26 1.27
C LEU A 3 -10.42 -27.98 0.75
N TYR A 4 -9.13 -27.90 1.03
CA TYR A 4 -8.18 -26.94 0.50
C TYR A 4 -8.04 -27.16 -1.01
N LYS A 5 -8.83 -26.43 -1.81
CA LYS A 5 -8.51 -26.25 -3.23
C LYS A 5 -7.44 -25.17 -3.32
N GLN A 6 -6.21 -25.60 -3.63
CA GLN A 6 -5.13 -24.77 -4.12
C GLN A 6 -5.56 -24.04 -5.40
N ASN A 7 -6.13 -22.87 -5.21
CA ASN A 7 -6.02 -21.73 -6.09
C ASN A 7 -5.81 -20.60 -5.11
N HIS A 8 -4.60 -20.06 -4.98
CA HIS A 8 -4.37 -18.92 -4.08
C HIS A 8 -5.38 -17.83 -4.43
N PRO A 9 -6.43 -17.61 -3.60
CA PRO A 9 -7.35 -16.54 -3.88
C PRO A 9 -6.54 -15.25 -3.79
N ALA A 10 -6.75 -14.32 -4.72
CA ALA A 10 -6.15 -13.00 -4.63
C ALA A 10 -6.32 -12.49 -3.19
N SER A 11 -5.20 -12.10 -2.55
CA SER A 11 -5.17 -11.61 -1.16
C SER A 11 -6.41 -10.74 -0.90
N PRO A 12 -7.10 -10.83 0.25
CA PRO A 12 -8.28 -9.99 0.52
C PRO A 12 -8.03 -8.51 0.28
N LEU A 13 -6.79 -8.03 0.50
CA LEU A 13 -6.38 -6.66 0.16
C LEU A 13 -6.22 -6.46 -1.35
N LEU A 14 -5.62 -7.42 -2.07
CA LEU A 14 -5.56 -7.41 -3.53
C LEU A 14 -6.97 -7.51 -4.14
N LYS A 15 -7.86 -8.32 -3.58
CA LYS A 15 -9.26 -8.43 -3.96
C LYS A 15 -9.99 -7.13 -3.67
N ALA A 16 -9.77 -6.48 -2.52
CA ALA A 16 -10.34 -5.17 -2.23
C ALA A 16 -9.75 -4.05 -3.12
N LEU A 17 -8.50 -4.17 -3.56
CA LEU A 17 -7.94 -3.34 -4.64
C LEU A 17 -8.62 -3.62 -5.99
N LEU A 18 -9.21 -4.81 -6.18
CA LEU A 18 -9.70 -5.37 -7.45
C LEU A 18 -11.20 -5.74 -7.48
N THR A 19 -12.08 -5.35 -6.53
CA THR A 19 -13.56 -5.57 -6.57
C THR A 19 -14.34 -4.36 -6.00
N ASP A 20 -15.63 -4.19 -6.29
CA ASP A 20 -16.16 -3.21 -7.25
C ASP A 20 -16.94 -2.10 -6.52
N GLN A 21 -16.83 -0.85 -7.00
CA GLN A 21 -17.18 0.48 -6.44
C GLN A 21 -16.02 1.41 -5.99
N ALA A 22 -14.82 0.91 -5.63
CA ALA A 22 -13.67 1.74 -5.20
C ALA A 22 -12.34 1.40 -5.89
N HIS A 23 -12.39 1.13 -7.19
CA HIS A 23 -11.27 0.54 -7.92
C HIS A 23 -10.16 1.52 -8.32
N LEU A 24 -8.93 1.08 -8.09
CA LEU A 24 -7.78 1.54 -8.85
C LEU A 24 -7.71 0.75 -10.16
N ASN A 25 -7.48 1.43 -11.27
CA ASN A 25 -7.35 0.80 -12.58
C ASN A 25 -6.22 -0.27 -12.55
N LYS A 26 -6.45 -1.46 -13.13
CA LYS A 26 -5.43 -2.52 -13.21
C LYS A 26 -4.11 -2.03 -13.81
N ASN A 27 -4.17 -1.15 -14.82
CA ASN A 27 -2.98 -0.54 -15.42
C ASN A 27 -2.23 0.34 -14.42
N VAL A 28 -2.95 1.08 -13.57
CA VAL A 28 -2.35 1.88 -12.49
C VAL A 28 -1.64 0.97 -11.50
N ILE A 29 -2.25 -0.15 -11.11
CA ILE A 29 -1.62 -1.12 -10.21
C ILE A 29 -0.35 -1.70 -10.85
N GLN A 30 -0.38 -2.06 -12.14
CA GLN A 30 0.81 -2.57 -12.83
C GLN A 30 1.93 -1.51 -12.93
N GLN A 31 1.59 -0.25 -13.17
CA GLN A 31 2.56 0.85 -13.16
C GLN A 31 3.18 1.05 -11.78
N ILE A 32 2.37 1.00 -10.72
CA ILE A 32 2.86 1.06 -9.34
C ILE A 32 3.83 -0.09 -9.05
N ILE A 33 3.46 -1.32 -9.41
CA ILE A 33 4.31 -2.50 -9.24
C ILE A 33 5.63 -2.34 -10.01
N SER A 34 5.58 -1.81 -11.23
CA SER A 34 6.77 -1.56 -12.04
C SER A 34 7.73 -0.57 -11.35
N SER A 35 7.22 0.57 -10.87
CA SER A 35 8.04 1.54 -10.12
C SER A 35 8.65 0.94 -8.85
N ILE A 36 7.87 0.17 -8.09
CA ILE A 36 8.36 -0.49 -6.87
C ILE A 36 9.50 -1.47 -7.19
N ARG A 37 9.40 -2.23 -8.30
CA ARG A 37 10.47 -3.14 -8.74
C ARG A 37 11.75 -2.42 -9.16
N CYS A 38 11.65 -1.14 -9.54
CA CYS A 38 12.78 -0.27 -9.82
C CYS A 38 13.30 0.49 -8.59
N ASN A 39 12.90 0.08 -7.38
CA ASN A 39 13.27 0.73 -6.11
C ASN A 39 12.84 2.21 -6.03
N ASP A 40 11.73 2.57 -6.67
CA ASP A 40 11.09 3.88 -6.59
C ASP A 40 9.78 3.78 -5.79
N LEU A 41 9.75 4.37 -4.59
CA LEU A 41 8.56 4.49 -3.76
C LEU A 41 7.82 5.83 -3.91
N LEU A 42 8.51 6.88 -4.37
CA LEU A 42 7.92 8.21 -4.49
C LEU A 42 6.81 8.23 -5.54
N THR A 43 7.09 7.68 -6.73
CA THR A 43 6.12 7.65 -7.82
C THR A 43 4.85 6.86 -7.44
N PRO A 44 4.94 5.64 -6.88
CA PRO A 44 3.78 4.92 -6.35
C PRO A 44 2.93 5.68 -5.33
N VAL A 45 3.57 6.32 -4.34
CA VAL A 45 2.88 7.06 -3.28
C VAL A 45 2.07 8.21 -3.86
N LYS A 46 2.72 9.04 -4.68
CA LYS A 46 2.04 10.16 -5.36
C LYS A 46 0.95 9.67 -6.29
N ARG A 47 1.17 8.59 -7.04
CA ARG A 47 0.17 8.03 -7.97
C ARG A 47 -1.07 7.54 -7.24
N LEU A 48 -0.92 6.78 -6.15
CA LEU A 48 -2.06 6.32 -5.35
C LEU A 48 -2.85 7.48 -4.74
N ALA A 49 -2.17 8.50 -4.22
CA ALA A 49 -2.84 9.67 -3.65
C ALA A 49 -3.66 10.43 -4.70
N ASN A 50 -3.11 10.61 -5.90
CA ASN A 50 -3.81 11.24 -7.02
C ASN A 50 -5.01 10.42 -7.49
N GLU A 51 -4.87 9.11 -7.62
CA GLU A 51 -5.97 8.24 -8.04
C GLU A 51 -7.10 8.20 -7.01
N ARG A 52 -6.76 8.17 -5.70
CA ARG A 52 -7.75 8.34 -4.64
C ARG A 52 -8.48 9.68 -4.75
N HIS A 53 -7.77 10.77 -5.01
CA HIS A 53 -8.38 12.10 -5.14
C HIS A 53 -9.33 12.16 -6.36
N LYS A 54 -8.96 11.56 -7.49
CA LYS A 54 -9.85 11.44 -8.67
C LYS A 54 -11.11 10.63 -8.36
N LEU A 55 -10.96 9.51 -7.66
CA LEU A 55 -12.10 8.70 -7.23
C LEU A 55 -13.04 9.49 -6.32
N GLN A 56 -12.49 10.25 -5.37
CA GLN A 56 -13.27 11.10 -4.49
C GLN A 56 -14.09 12.15 -5.26
N ASN A 57 -13.50 12.77 -6.29
CA ASN A 57 -14.21 13.71 -7.17
C ASN A 57 -15.33 13.05 -7.99
N ASN A 58 -15.28 11.73 -8.17
CA ASN A 58 -16.32 10.93 -8.80
C ASN A 58 -17.30 10.31 -7.80
N GLY A 59 -17.31 10.78 -6.54
CA GLY A 59 -18.23 10.31 -5.49
C GLY A 59 -17.79 9.03 -4.77
N VAL A 60 -16.57 8.56 -5.01
CA VAL A 60 -16.04 7.31 -4.45
C VAL A 60 -15.00 7.61 -3.36
N ASP A 61 -15.37 7.40 -2.09
CA ASP A 61 -14.44 7.60 -0.98
C ASP A 61 -13.64 6.31 -0.68
N ARG A 62 -12.37 6.30 -1.10
CA ARG A 62 -11.44 5.23 -0.78
C ARG A 62 -10.73 5.50 0.55
N THR A 63 -11.10 4.74 1.59
CA THR A 63 -10.59 4.88 2.96
C THR A 63 -9.40 3.98 3.29
N HIS A 64 -8.76 3.35 2.31
CA HIS A 64 -7.56 2.54 2.56
C HIS A 64 -6.31 3.40 2.75
N SER A 65 -5.41 2.92 3.60
CA SER A 65 -4.11 3.54 3.86
C SER A 65 -3.14 3.29 2.71
N ILE A 66 -2.66 4.37 2.09
CA ILE A 66 -1.64 4.33 1.03
C ILE A 66 -0.40 3.59 1.53
N TYR A 67 0.01 3.83 2.77
CA TYR A 67 1.13 3.13 3.39
C TYR A 67 0.93 1.61 3.38
N ARG A 68 -0.26 1.13 3.77
CA ARG A 68 -0.56 -0.31 3.77
C ARG A 68 -0.65 -0.88 2.36
N ASP A 69 -1.20 -0.14 1.41
CA ASP A 69 -1.28 -0.55 0.00
C ASP A 69 0.12 -0.71 -0.60
N ILE A 70 0.99 0.31 -0.45
CA ILE A 70 2.36 0.29 -0.96
C ILE A 70 3.18 -0.80 -0.28
N LEU A 71 3.09 -0.96 1.05
CA LEU A 71 3.76 -2.03 1.76
C LEU A 71 3.31 -3.40 1.24
N PHE A 72 2.01 -3.61 1.09
CA PHE A 72 1.48 -4.86 0.56
C PHE A 72 1.96 -5.13 -0.87
N LEU A 73 1.92 -4.12 -1.74
CA LEU A 73 2.38 -4.26 -3.12
C LEU A 73 3.88 -4.54 -3.19
N ALA A 74 4.72 -3.90 -2.37
CA ALA A 74 6.14 -4.18 -2.30
C ALA A 74 6.41 -5.63 -1.83
N LEU A 75 5.76 -6.05 -0.76
CA LEU A 75 5.90 -7.40 -0.23
C LEU A 75 5.42 -8.49 -1.19
N THR A 76 4.37 -8.23 -1.96
CA THR A 76 3.83 -9.20 -2.92
C THR A 76 4.53 -9.19 -4.28
N ALA A 77 4.98 -8.03 -4.75
CA ALA A 77 5.62 -7.90 -6.06
C ALA A 77 7.10 -8.31 -6.06
N ILE A 78 7.81 -8.07 -4.96
CA ILE A 78 9.24 -8.39 -4.79
C ILE A 78 9.42 -9.69 -3.97
N GLY A 79 8.47 -9.97 -3.06
CA GLY A 79 8.53 -11.10 -2.14
C GLY A 79 9.05 -10.70 -0.75
N ARG A 80 8.40 -11.19 0.31
CA ARG A 80 8.70 -10.79 1.71
C ARG A 80 10.16 -10.99 2.12
N SER A 81 10.82 -12.03 1.61
CA SER A 81 12.23 -12.34 1.90
C SER A 81 13.20 -11.33 1.26
N ASN A 82 12.76 -10.63 0.22
CA ASN A 82 13.59 -9.76 -0.61
C ASN A 82 13.39 -8.28 -0.29
N VAL A 83 12.48 -7.95 0.64
CA VAL A 83 12.21 -6.57 1.08
C VAL A 83 12.80 -6.35 2.46
N ASP A 84 13.78 -5.46 2.54
CA ASP A 84 14.22 -4.90 3.81
C ASP A 84 13.18 -3.88 4.31
N LEU A 85 12.39 -4.31 5.30
CA LEU A 85 11.35 -3.47 5.90
C LEU A 85 11.90 -2.22 6.57
N ALA A 86 13.08 -2.28 7.18
CA ALA A 86 13.67 -1.12 7.84
C ALA A 86 14.00 -0.04 6.80
N THR A 87 14.57 -0.44 5.66
CA THR A 87 14.84 0.46 4.53
C THR A 87 13.56 0.99 3.92
N PHE A 88 12.57 0.14 3.68
CA PHE A 88 11.24 0.55 3.20
C PHE A 88 10.59 1.62 4.10
N HIS A 89 10.61 1.43 5.42
CA HIS A 89 10.00 2.39 6.36
C HIS A 89 10.72 3.76 6.33
N ARG A 90 12.06 3.76 6.24
CA ARG A 90 12.85 4.99 6.14
C ARG A 90 12.59 5.73 4.83
N GLU A 91 12.56 5.02 3.70
CA GLU A 91 12.28 5.62 2.40
C GLU A 91 10.85 6.17 2.33
N TYR A 92 9.88 5.45 2.87
CA TYR A 92 8.50 5.93 2.96
C TYR A 92 8.39 7.21 3.80
N ALA A 93 9.09 7.28 4.95
CA ALA A 93 9.14 8.49 5.76
C ALA A 93 9.78 9.67 5.01
N ALA A 94 10.92 9.43 4.36
CA ALA A 94 11.64 10.45 3.60
C ALA A 94 10.85 11.03 2.42
N ILE A 95 9.81 10.34 1.94
CA ILE A 95 8.87 10.90 0.95
C ILE A 95 8.05 12.01 1.59
N PHE A 96 7.50 11.78 2.78
CA PHE A 96 6.64 12.77 3.47
C PHE A 96 7.44 13.97 3.98
N ASP A 97 8.71 13.78 4.34
CA ASP A 97 9.61 14.89 4.70
C ASP A 97 9.85 15.87 3.53
N LYS A 98 9.62 15.42 2.28
CA LYS A 98 9.79 16.23 1.07
C LYS A 98 8.48 16.83 0.55
N LEU A 99 7.33 16.45 1.12
CA LEU A 99 6.04 16.98 0.72
C LEU A 99 5.81 18.34 1.38
N THR A 100 5.24 19.27 0.64
CA THR A 100 4.76 20.52 1.22
C THR A 100 3.52 20.28 2.09
N GLU A 101 3.30 21.12 3.09
CA GLU A 101 2.09 21.07 3.93
C GLU A 101 0.81 21.10 3.07
N LYS A 102 0.82 21.90 2.00
CA LYS A 102 -0.29 21.97 1.04
C LYS A 102 -0.55 20.63 0.34
N GLU A 103 0.49 19.94 -0.12
CA GLU A 103 0.35 18.62 -0.73
C GLU A 103 -0.17 17.60 0.28
N CYS A 104 0.37 17.62 1.51
CA CYS A 104 -0.08 16.76 2.61
C CYS A 104 -1.57 16.91 2.87
N ASN A 105 -2.05 18.15 3.08
CA ASN A 105 -3.45 18.44 3.41
C ASN A 105 -4.41 18.16 2.25
N MET A 106 -3.95 18.32 1.00
CA MET A 106 -4.81 18.12 -0.17
C MET A 106 -4.97 16.65 -0.56
N TYR A 107 -3.92 15.85 -0.43
CA TYR A 107 -3.88 14.50 -1.01
C TYR A 107 -3.80 13.36 0.00
N TYR A 108 -3.38 13.62 1.25
CA TYR A 108 -3.08 12.59 2.24
C TYR A 108 -3.99 12.69 3.48
N ARG A 109 -4.23 11.56 4.13
CA ARG A 109 -5.01 11.42 5.37
C ARG A 109 -4.11 10.91 6.49
N ASN A 110 -4.53 11.05 7.74
CA ASN A 110 -3.76 10.62 8.93
C ASN A 110 -3.20 9.19 8.84
N GLN A 111 -3.95 8.27 8.26
CA GLN A 111 -3.57 6.87 8.08
C GLN A 111 -2.52 6.61 6.97
N ASP A 112 -2.22 7.60 6.13
CA ASP A 112 -1.22 7.49 5.07
C ASP A 112 0.16 7.92 5.55
N PHE A 113 0.25 8.65 6.66
CA PHE A 113 1.52 9.08 7.21
C PHE A 113 2.37 7.87 7.65
N PRO A 114 3.70 8.02 7.66
CA PRO A 114 4.60 6.99 8.15
C PRO A 114 4.20 6.53 9.56
N PRO A 115 4.12 5.22 9.83
CA PRO A 115 3.81 4.75 11.18
C PRO A 115 4.92 5.14 12.15
N SER A 116 4.54 5.37 13.41
CA SER A 116 5.51 5.60 14.48
C SER A 116 6.45 4.39 14.66
N ALA A 117 7.65 4.63 15.20
CA ALA A 117 8.59 3.57 15.53
C ALA A 117 7.96 2.48 16.40
N ALA A 118 7.20 2.88 17.44
CA ALA A 118 6.44 1.93 18.27
C ALA A 118 5.47 1.07 17.45
N THR A 119 4.75 1.65 16.48
CA THR A 119 3.86 0.91 15.59
C THR A 119 4.62 -0.10 14.71
N ILE A 120 5.79 0.29 14.19
CA ILE A 120 6.66 -0.59 13.40
C ILE A 120 7.13 -1.77 14.26
N PHE A 121 7.60 -1.51 15.47
CA PHE A 121 8.04 -2.56 16.40
C PHE A 121 6.91 -3.51 16.80
N CYS A 122 5.73 -2.98 17.14
CA CYS A 122 4.56 -3.81 17.45
C CYS A 122 4.22 -4.76 16.29
N ARG A 123 4.24 -4.26 15.04
CA ARG A 123 3.98 -5.10 13.85
C ARG A 123 5.04 -6.17 13.63
N ALA A 124 6.30 -5.88 13.94
CA ALA A 124 7.37 -6.88 13.84
C ALA A 124 7.25 -7.96 14.91
N TYR A 125 6.70 -7.61 16.08
CA TYR A 125 6.47 -8.55 17.18
C TYR A 125 5.34 -9.54 16.86
N PHE A 126 4.23 -9.08 16.29
CA PHE A 126 3.13 -9.94 15.88
C PHE A 126 3.49 -10.67 14.58
N LYS A 127 3.78 -11.97 14.68
CA LYS A 127 4.03 -12.82 13.51
C LYS A 127 2.76 -12.93 12.63
N PRO A 128 2.91 -13.12 11.31
CA PRO A 128 1.77 -13.43 10.45
C PRO A 128 0.97 -14.60 11.01
N LEU A 129 -0.35 -14.49 10.98
CA LEU A 129 -1.23 -15.59 11.37
C LEU A 129 -0.94 -16.78 10.46
N LEU A 130 -0.49 -17.88 11.06
CA LEU A 130 -0.44 -19.18 10.40
C LEU A 130 -1.88 -19.69 10.36
N LEU A 131 -2.49 -19.64 9.18
CA LEU A 131 -3.80 -20.25 8.99
C LEU A 131 -3.61 -21.78 8.93
N PRO A 132 -4.42 -22.57 9.67
CA PRO A 132 -4.35 -24.04 9.65
C PRO A 132 -4.59 -24.65 8.27
#